data_AF-A0A950ULC5-F1
#
_entry.id   AF-A0A950ULC5-F1
#
_cell.length_a   1.000
_cell.length_b   1.000
_cell.length_c   1.000
_cell.angle_alpha   90.00
_cell.angle_beta   90.00
_cell.angle_gamma   90.00
#
_symmetry.space_group_name_H-M   'P 1'
#
loop_
_entity.id
_entity.type
_entity.pdbx_description
1 polymer ?
#
loop_
_entity_poly.entity_id
_entity_poly.type
_entity_poly.pdbx_seq_one_letter_code
_entity_poly.pdbx_strand_id
1 'polypeptide(L)'
;RGLTEADVRSALREQLILDKALASQVKISPAEVQQNFKQNHAQYDKAATVTARHILVPSLPLAQKIEGDLKSGQNFGDLAKKYSTDTATKDKGGELGSFRRGQMVPAFDKYAFTAPIGQISPPVKSPFGYHIIQVESRTPGQKATVASATPQIMDTLRQQHEAPLIQPFLQSLQQKATIVVNDPQFAGLFPSPPPTQGAAPSAPASAPASPAPSPTK
;
A
#
# COMPACT_ATOMS: atom_id res chain seq x y z
N ARG A 1 -7.58 -10.18 1.75
CA ARG A 1 -6.38 -10.81 2.34
C ARG A 1 -6.68 -11.70 3.56
N GLY A 2 -7.92 -11.90 4.01
CA GLY A 2 -8.24 -12.93 5.03
C GLY A 2 -7.60 -12.74 6.42
N LEU A 3 -6.96 -11.59 6.68
CA LEU A 3 -6.31 -11.27 7.96
C LEU A 3 -7.35 -10.70 8.92
N THR A 4 -7.27 -11.13 10.18
CA THR A 4 -8.02 -10.52 11.28
C THR A 4 -7.36 -9.21 11.72
N GLU A 5 -8.09 -8.40 12.49
CA GLU A 5 -7.50 -7.20 13.12
C GLU A 5 -6.27 -7.56 13.99
N ALA A 6 -6.33 -8.69 14.69
CA ALA A 6 -5.24 -9.16 15.54
C ALA A 6 -3.98 -9.45 14.72
N ASP A 7 -4.12 -10.09 13.55
CA ASP A 7 -3.00 -10.39 12.66
C ASP A 7 -2.34 -9.11 12.15
N VAL A 8 -3.14 -8.12 11.77
CA VAL A 8 -2.64 -6.81 11.32
C VAL A 8 -1.89 -6.09 12.44
N ARG A 9 -2.42 -6.13 13.67
CA ARG A 9 -1.77 -5.50 14.84
C ARG A 9 -0.46 -6.20 15.20
N SER A 10 -0.38 -7.52 15.10
CA SER A 10 0.86 -8.26 15.34
C SER A 10 1.92 -7.91 14.29
N ALA A 11 1.56 -7.98 13.00
CA ALA A 11 2.48 -7.67 11.92
C ALA A 11 3.01 -6.22 11.99
N LEU A 12 2.12 -5.26 12.28
CA LEU A 12 2.53 -3.87 12.48
C LEU A 12 3.46 -3.72 13.69
N ARG A 13 3.18 -4.42 14.80
CA ARG A 13 4.05 -4.39 15.98
C ARG A 13 5.44 -4.91 15.66
N GLU A 14 5.55 -6.03 14.97
CA GLU A 14 6.83 -6.61 14.55
C GLU A 14 7.61 -5.65 13.64
N GLN A 15 6.92 -5.07 12.65
CA GLN A 15 7.51 -4.06 11.77
C GLN A 15 8.04 -2.86 12.56
N LEU A 16 7.25 -2.30 13.48
CA LEU A 16 7.66 -1.15 14.29
C LEU A 16 8.83 -1.47 15.23
N ILE A 17 8.95 -2.71 15.70
CA ILE A 17 10.09 -3.16 16.50
C ILE A 17 11.36 -3.18 15.64
N LEU A 18 11.27 -3.76 14.44
CA LEU A 18 12.40 -3.81 13.50
C LEU A 18 12.84 -2.39 13.09
N ASP A 19 11.88 -1.55 12.69
CA ASP A 19 12.10 -0.14 12.34
C ASP A 19 12.86 0.58 13.48
N LYS A 20 12.38 0.46 14.73
CA LYS A 20 13.01 1.10 15.90
C LYS A 20 14.39 0.53 16.22
N ALA A 21 14.60 -0.77 16.04
CA ALA A 21 15.87 -1.42 16.34
C ALA A 21 16.96 -1.09 15.32
N LEU A 22 16.58 -0.86 14.06
CA LEU A 22 17.50 -0.60 12.96
C LEU A 22 17.66 0.90 12.64
N ALA A 23 16.80 1.76 13.16
CA ALA A 23 16.80 3.21 12.88
C ALA A 23 18.17 3.88 13.06
N SER A 24 18.98 3.47 14.04
CA SER A 24 20.32 4.05 14.27
C SER A 24 21.38 3.63 13.25
N GLN A 25 21.14 2.54 12.51
CA GLN A 25 22.03 2.01 11.48
C GLN A 25 21.71 2.57 10.10
N VAL A 26 20.50 3.11 9.92
CA VAL A 26 20.05 3.70 8.66
C VAL A 26 20.46 5.17 8.61
N LYS A 27 21.34 5.52 7.66
CA LYS A 27 21.72 6.91 7.38
C LYS A 27 21.37 7.23 5.94
N ILE A 28 20.34 8.06 5.75
CA ILE A 28 19.92 8.52 4.43
C ILE A 28 20.50 9.91 4.19
N SER A 29 21.30 10.07 3.14
CA SER A 29 21.87 11.37 2.77
C SER A 29 20.90 12.21 1.93
N PRO A 30 21.02 13.55 1.95
CA PRO A 30 20.25 14.42 1.05
C PRO A 30 20.50 14.12 -0.45
N ALA A 31 21.70 13.65 -0.79
CA ALA A 31 22.06 13.29 -2.16
C ALA A 31 21.28 12.07 -2.65
N GLU A 32 21.11 11.04 -1.80
CA GLU A 32 20.28 9.87 -2.12
C GLU A 32 18.82 10.25 -2.35
N VAL A 33 18.27 11.15 -1.52
CA VAL A 33 16.90 11.66 -1.69
C VAL A 33 16.74 12.35 -3.04
N GLN A 34 17.69 13.21 -3.41
CA GLN A 34 17.67 13.89 -4.71
C GLN A 34 17.81 12.91 -5.88
N GLN A 35 18.69 11.92 -5.75
CA GLN A 35 18.89 10.92 -6.79
C GLN A 35 17.64 10.06 -7.00
N ASN A 36 17.04 9.59 -5.92
CA ASN A 36 15.81 8.80 -5.97
C ASN A 36 14.66 9.61 -6.57
N PHE A 37 14.51 10.89 -6.18
CA PHE A 37 13.54 11.79 -6.79
C PHE A 37 13.74 11.95 -8.30
N LYS A 38 14.99 12.12 -8.77
CA LYS A 38 15.29 12.26 -10.21
C LYS A 38 14.97 10.99 -10.99
N GLN A 39 15.38 9.83 -10.46
CA GLN A 39 15.16 8.54 -11.12
C GLN A 39 13.68 8.18 -11.19
N ASN A 40 12.91 8.57 -10.17
CA ASN A 40 11.54 8.14 -10.03
C ASN A 40 10.52 9.29 -10.10
N HIS A 41 10.89 10.44 -10.68
CA HIS A 41 10.11 11.68 -10.61
C HIS A 41 8.63 11.50 -10.96
N ALA A 42 8.35 10.82 -12.07
CA ALA A 42 7.00 10.58 -12.57
C ALA A 42 6.10 9.80 -11.60
N GLN A 43 6.67 9.02 -10.66
CA GLN A 43 5.88 8.26 -9.68
C GLN A 43 5.37 9.15 -8.53
N TYR A 44 6.00 10.30 -8.32
CA TYR A 44 5.62 11.25 -7.28
C TYR A 44 4.62 12.28 -7.80
N ASP A 45 4.53 12.47 -9.12
CA ASP A 45 3.57 13.36 -9.73
C ASP A 45 2.13 12.93 -9.41
N LYS A 46 1.32 13.88 -8.95
CA LYS A 46 -0.12 13.67 -8.82
C LYS A 46 -0.74 13.88 -10.20
N ALA A 47 -1.29 12.81 -10.75
CA ALA A 47 -2.02 12.88 -12.01
C ALA A 47 -3.27 13.77 -11.87
N ALA A 48 -3.60 14.51 -12.93
CA ALA A 48 -4.86 15.24 -12.99
C ALA A 48 -6.03 14.26 -12.98
N THR A 49 -7.08 14.59 -12.23
CA THR A 49 -8.32 13.80 -12.17
C THR A 49 -9.53 14.64 -12.52
N VAL A 50 -10.54 13.98 -13.07
CA VAL A 50 -11.86 14.55 -13.33
C VAL A 50 -12.90 13.66 -12.64
N THR A 51 -13.85 14.30 -11.96
CA THR A 51 -15.09 13.65 -11.54
C THR A 51 -16.17 13.99 -12.55
N ALA A 52 -16.85 12.98 -13.08
CA ALA A 52 -17.92 13.19 -14.04
C ALA A 52 -19.02 12.16 -13.88
N ARG A 53 -20.16 12.48 -14.48
CA ARG A 53 -21.27 11.55 -14.69
C ARG A 53 -21.64 11.49 -16.16
N HIS A 54 -22.23 10.38 -16.57
CA HIS A 54 -22.60 10.17 -17.97
C HIS A 54 -23.90 9.39 -18.15
N ILE A 55 -24.47 9.54 -19.34
CA ILE A 55 -25.59 8.73 -19.83
C ILE A 55 -25.15 8.13 -21.16
N LEU A 56 -25.16 6.80 -21.26
CA LEU A 56 -24.82 6.08 -22.48
C LEU A 56 -26.08 5.57 -23.18
N VAL A 57 -26.29 5.97 -24.43
CA VAL A 57 -27.44 5.53 -25.24
C VAL A 57 -27.02 5.01 -26.61
N PRO A 58 -27.80 4.09 -27.22
CA PRO A 58 -27.39 3.44 -28.47
C PRO A 58 -27.52 4.35 -29.71
N SER A 59 -28.34 5.41 -29.66
CA SER A 59 -28.68 6.22 -30.83
C SER A 59 -28.49 7.73 -30.61
N LEU A 60 -28.08 8.43 -31.68
CA LEU A 60 -27.91 9.89 -31.68
C LEU A 60 -29.21 10.64 -31.37
N PRO A 61 -30.39 10.29 -31.95
CA PRO A 61 -31.62 11.02 -31.67
C PRO A 61 -32.01 10.97 -30.19
N LEU A 62 -31.83 9.80 -29.54
CA LEU A 62 -32.08 9.68 -28.11
C LEU A 62 -31.09 10.51 -27.30
N ALA A 63 -29.82 10.55 -27.70
CA ALA A 63 -28.82 11.36 -27.03
C ALA A 63 -29.13 12.86 -27.11
N GLN A 64 -29.54 13.34 -28.29
CA GLN A 64 -29.93 14.74 -28.51
C GLN A 64 -31.18 15.10 -27.71
N LYS A 65 -32.15 14.19 -27.61
CA LYS A 65 -33.33 14.39 -26.76
C LYS A 65 -32.92 14.57 -25.28
N ILE A 66 -32.08 13.68 -24.77
CA ILE A 66 -31.61 13.72 -23.38
C ILE A 66 -30.78 14.97 -23.11
N GLU A 67 -29.91 15.36 -24.04
CA GLU A 67 -29.17 16.62 -23.95
C GLU A 67 -30.13 17.83 -23.82
N GLY A 68 -31.19 17.88 -24.63
CA GLY A 68 -32.22 18.91 -24.54
C GLY A 68 -32.94 18.90 -23.19
N ASP A 69 -33.39 17.73 -22.75
CA ASP A 69 -34.07 17.54 -21.46
C ASP A 69 -33.21 18.03 -20.28
N LEU A 70 -31.90 17.71 -20.31
CA LEU A 70 -30.93 18.15 -19.30
C LEU A 70 -30.71 19.66 -19.31
N LYS A 71 -30.60 20.26 -20.51
CA LYS A 71 -30.46 21.73 -20.66
C LYS A 71 -31.72 22.47 -20.21
N SER A 72 -32.88 21.83 -20.30
CA SER A 72 -34.15 22.34 -19.75
C SER A 72 -34.30 22.13 -18.23
N GLY A 73 -33.29 21.57 -17.56
CA GLY A 73 -33.26 21.44 -16.09
C GLY A 73 -33.82 20.13 -15.55
N GLN A 74 -34.07 19.11 -16.38
CA GLN A 74 -34.42 17.79 -15.86
C GLN A 74 -33.25 17.17 -15.07
N ASN A 75 -33.58 16.34 -14.08
CA ASN A 75 -32.59 15.71 -13.22
C ASN A 75 -31.74 14.70 -14.00
N PHE A 76 -30.41 14.84 -13.92
CA PHE A 76 -29.48 13.97 -14.62
C PHE A 76 -29.57 12.52 -14.16
N GLY A 77 -29.65 12.28 -12.85
CA GLY A 77 -29.70 10.95 -12.28
C GLY A 77 -30.96 10.20 -12.69
N ASP A 78 -32.10 10.89 -12.78
CA ASP A 78 -33.36 10.28 -13.23
C ASP A 78 -33.30 9.89 -14.72
N LEU A 79 -32.73 10.76 -15.56
CA LEU A 79 -32.52 10.45 -16.98
C LEU A 79 -31.49 9.32 -17.18
N ALA A 80 -30.44 9.28 -16.36
CA ALA A 80 -29.46 8.20 -16.36
C ALA A 80 -30.11 6.86 -16.01
N LYS A 81 -30.88 6.80 -14.91
CA LYS A 81 -31.64 5.61 -14.51
C LYS A 81 -32.63 5.16 -15.57
N LYS A 82 -33.27 6.11 -16.26
CA LYS A 82 -34.29 5.81 -17.26
C LYS A 82 -33.73 5.33 -18.59
N TYR A 83 -32.67 5.96 -19.08
CA TYR A 83 -32.22 5.78 -20.47
C TYR A 83 -30.81 5.20 -20.61
N SER A 84 -29.95 5.27 -19.59
CA SER A 84 -28.58 4.80 -19.70
C SER A 84 -28.54 3.28 -19.89
N THR A 85 -27.72 2.84 -20.83
CA THR A 85 -27.39 1.44 -21.10
C THR A 85 -26.16 0.97 -20.33
N ASP A 86 -25.45 1.89 -19.64
CA ASP A 86 -24.33 1.53 -18.77
C ASP A 86 -24.83 1.00 -17.42
N THR A 87 -24.85 -0.33 -17.26
CA THR A 87 -25.31 -1.01 -16.04
C THR A 87 -24.43 -0.73 -14.82
N ALA A 88 -23.20 -0.25 -14.98
CA ALA A 88 -22.32 0.03 -13.85
C ALA A 88 -22.69 1.33 -13.11
N THR A 89 -23.21 2.31 -13.84
CA THR A 89 -23.47 3.66 -13.32
C THR A 89 -24.93 4.09 -13.41
N LYS A 90 -25.75 3.47 -14.26
CA LYS A 90 -27.18 3.78 -14.47
C LYS A 90 -27.93 4.00 -13.16
N ASP A 91 -27.86 3.04 -12.24
CA ASP A 91 -28.63 3.09 -10.99
C ASP A 91 -28.05 4.06 -9.95
N LYS A 92 -26.81 4.52 -10.17
CA LYS A 92 -26.10 5.55 -9.41
C LYS A 92 -26.17 6.92 -10.08
N GLY A 93 -27.20 7.15 -10.91
CA GLY A 93 -27.39 8.44 -11.57
C GLY A 93 -26.32 8.78 -12.63
N GLY A 94 -25.60 7.78 -13.14
CA GLY A 94 -24.55 7.96 -14.13
C GLY A 94 -23.18 8.32 -13.55
N GLU A 95 -23.02 8.30 -12.23
CA GLU A 95 -21.78 8.71 -11.55
C GLU A 95 -20.62 7.75 -11.85
N LEU A 96 -19.52 8.28 -12.42
CA LEU A 96 -18.28 7.53 -12.68
C LEU A 96 -17.26 7.66 -11.55
N GLY A 97 -17.43 8.65 -10.67
CA GLY A 97 -16.42 9.03 -9.69
C GLY A 97 -15.21 9.71 -10.34
N SER A 98 -14.08 9.71 -9.65
CA SER A 98 -12.84 10.37 -10.10
C SER A 98 -11.95 9.44 -10.91
N PHE A 99 -11.57 9.87 -12.11
CA PHE A 99 -10.69 9.13 -13.01
C PHE A 99 -9.58 10.02 -13.58
N ARG A 100 -8.49 9.38 -14.00
CA ARG A 100 -7.30 9.97 -14.63
C ARG A 100 -7.42 9.89 -16.16
N ARG A 101 -6.66 10.74 -16.84
CA ARG A 101 -6.52 10.65 -18.30
C ARG A 101 -5.96 9.28 -18.70
N GLY A 102 -6.51 8.69 -19.74
CA GLY A 102 -6.21 7.36 -20.26
C GLY A 102 -7.11 6.24 -19.70
N GLN A 103 -8.01 6.53 -18.75
CA GLN A 103 -8.91 5.53 -18.16
C GLN A 103 -10.24 5.40 -18.89
N MET A 104 -10.64 6.40 -19.68
CA MET A 104 -11.87 6.36 -20.49
C MET A 104 -11.54 6.28 -21.98
N VAL A 105 -12.55 6.04 -22.82
CA VAL A 105 -12.38 6.05 -24.28
C VAL A 105 -11.88 7.42 -24.76
N PRO A 106 -11.04 7.50 -25.81
CA PRO A 106 -10.35 8.74 -26.19
C PRO A 106 -11.26 9.96 -26.40
N ALA A 107 -12.44 9.76 -26.99
CA ALA A 107 -13.41 10.83 -27.21
C ALA A 107 -14.00 11.38 -25.90
N PHE A 108 -14.28 10.49 -24.93
CA PHE A 108 -14.77 10.85 -23.61
C PHE A 108 -13.70 11.60 -22.83
N ASP A 109 -12.49 11.05 -22.78
CA ASP A 109 -11.34 11.65 -22.08
C ASP A 109 -11.00 13.04 -22.63
N LYS A 110 -11.03 13.21 -23.95
CA LYS A 110 -10.81 14.53 -24.55
C LYS A 110 -11.84 15.52 -24.02
N TYR A 111 -13.13 15.18 -24.06
CA TYR A 111 -14.19 16.06 -23.60
C TYR A 111 -14.11 16.35 -22.09
N ALA A 112 -14.02 15.32 -21.25
CA ALA A 112 -14.06 15.44 -19.79
C ALA A 112 -12.94 16.34 -19.23
N PHE A 113 -11.76 16.33 -19.86
CA PHE A 113 -10.63 17.15 -19.43
C PHE A 113 -10.57 18.54 -20.05
N THR A 114 -11.37 18.87 -21.08
CA THR A 114 -11.38 20.20 -21.70
C THR A 114 -12.66 20.98 -21.42
N ALA A 115 -13.78 20.30 -21.19
CA ALA A 115 -15.07 20.94 -21.01
C ALA A 115 -15.14 21.79 -19.74
N PRO A 116 -15.93 22.88 -19.72
CA PRO A 116 -16.28 23.60 -18.51
C PRO A 116 -16.98 22.70 -17.48
N ILE A 117 -16.69 22.93 -16.20
CA ILE A 117 -17.34 22.24 -15.08
C ILE A 117 -18.82 22.61 -15.07
N GLY A 118 -19.68 21.61 -14.85
CA GLY A 118 -21.14 21.74 -14.80
C GLY A 118 -21.82 21.72 -16.16
N GLN A 119 -21.09 21.88 -17.26
CA GLN A 119 -21.69 21.91 -18.60
C GLN A 119 -22.11 20.51 -19.08
N ILE A 120 -23.29 20.44 -19.70
CA ILE A 120 -23.78 19.25 -20.39
C ILE A 120 -23.16 19.16 -21.78
N SER A 121 -22.60 18.00 -22.11
CA SER A 121 -21.96 17.77 -23.40
C SER A 121 -22.97 17.64 -24.55
N PRO A 122 -22.55 18.00 -25.78
CA PRO A 122 -23.17 17.42 -26.96
C PRO A 122 -22.97 15.89 -26.97
N PRO A 123 -23.78 15.12 -27.71
CA PRO A 123 -23.60 13.67 -27.83
C PRO A 123 -22.19 13.30 -28.31
N VAL A 124 -21.41 12.65 -27.45
CA VAL A 124 -20.06 12.18 -27.75
C VAL A 124 -20.12 10.75 -28.26
N LYS A 125 -19.75 10.53 -29.53
CA LYS A 125 -19.74 9.18 -30.12
C LYS A 125 -18.56 8.35 -29.62
N SER A 126 -18.84 7.10 -29.28
CA SER A 126 -17.87 6.07 -28.96
C SER A 126 -18.26 4.73 -29.62
N PRO A 127 -17.40 3.68 -29.53
CA PRO A 127 -17.77 2.33 -29.93
C PRO A 127 -19.00 1.77 -29.20
N PHE A 128 -19.26 2.20 -27.97
CA PHE A 128 -20.38 1.71 -27.16
C PHE A 128 -21.72 2.40 -27.46
N GLY A 129 -21.71 3.51 -28.19
CA GLY A 129 -22.88 4.36 -28.38
C GLY A 129 -22.56 5.84 -28.24
N TYR A 130 -23.55 6.62 -27.82
CA TYR A 130 -23.45 8.06 -27.62
C TYR A 130 -23.50 8.38 -26.13
N HIS A 131 -22.55 9.20 -25.69
CA HIS A 131 -22.41 9.63 -24.30
C HIS A 131 -22.86 11.07 -24.14
N ILE A 132 -23.62 11.33 -23.09
CA ILE A 132 -23.93 12.68 -22.62
C ILE A 132 -23.17 12.82 -21.30
N ILE A 133 -22.25 13.76 -21.24
CA ILE A 133 -21.24 13.86 -20.19
C ILE A 133 -21.47 15.17 -19.44
N GLN A 134 -21.37 15.11 -18.11
CA GLN A 134 -21.28 16.30 -17.27
C GLN A 134 -20.07 16.17 -16.35
N VAL A 135 -19.18 17.15 -16.43
CA VAL A 135 -18.01 17.25 -15.53
C VAL A 135 -18.48 17.90 -14.24
N GLU A 136 -18.27 17.23 -13.11
CA GLU A 136 -18.68 17.72 -11.79
C GLU A 136 -17.54 18.44 -11.08
N SER A 137 -16.32 17.92 -11.20
CA SER A 137 -15.13 18.56 -10.64
C SER A 137 -13.87 18.18 -11.42
N ARG A 138 -12.83 19.01 -11.31
CA ARG A 138 -11.51 18.73 -11.87
C ARG A 138 -10.43 19.07 -10.85
N THR A 139 -9.55 18.10 -10.58
CA THR A 139 -8.36 18.30 -9.77
C THR A 139 -7.17 18.39 -10.72
N PRO A 140 -6.45 19.53 -10.75
CA PRO A 140 -5.28 19.67 -11.60
C PRO A 140 -4.19 18.68 -11.17
N GLY A 141 -3.42 18.22 -12.14
CA GLY A 141 -2.21 17.46 -11.85
C GLY A 141 -1.20 18.36 -11.18
N GLN A 142 -0.43 17.81 -10.24
CA GLN A 142 0.61 18.53 -9.53
C GLN A 142 1.92 17.79 -9.72
N LYS A 143 2.89 18.47 -10.34
CA LYS A 143 4.26 17.95 -10.40
C LYS A 143 4.83 17.91 -8.99
N ALA A 144 5.43 16.79 -8.63
CA ALA A 144 6.12 16.68 -7.37
C ALA A 144 7.34 17.59 -7.37
N THR A 145 7.62 18.15 -6.19
CA THR A 145 8.91 18.72 -5.83
C THR A 145 9.64 17.76 -4.91
N VAL A 146 10.95 17.89 -4.80
CA VAL A 146 11.76 17.12 -3.84
C VAL A 146 11.12 17.24 -2.45
N ALA A 147 10.82 18.45 -2.00
CA ALA A 147 10.20 18.69 -0.69
C ALA A 147 8.87 17.95 -0.49
N SER A 148 7.98 17.94 -1.49
CA SER A 148 6.70 17.22 -1.38
C SER A 148 6.85 15.70 -1.39
N ALA A 149 7.89 15.19 -2.05
CA ALA A 149 8.16 13.76 -2.18
C ALA A 149 9.07 13.22 -1.06
N THR A 150 9.81 14.09 -0.36
CA THR A 150 10.79 13.71 0.67
C THR A 150 10.23 12.73 1.70
N PRO A 151 9.03 12.89 2.29
CA PRO A 151 8.52 11.93 3.25
C PRO A 151 8.41 10.51 2.67
N GLN A 152 7.81 10.39 1.49
CA GLN A 152 7.66 9.10 0.80
C GLN A 152 9.01 8.53 0.35
N ILE A 153 9.94 9.37 -0.11
CA ILE A 153 11.29 8.96 -0.49
C ILE A 153 12.05 8.44 0.73
N MET A 154 11.98 9.15 1.86
CA MET A 154 12.64 8.75 3.10
C MET A 154 12.13 7.39 3.58
N ASP A 155 10.81 7.17 3.57
CA ASP A 155 10.24 5.86 3.92
C ASP A 155 10.72 4.75 2.97
N THR A 156 10.74 5.02 1.67
CA THR A 156 11.21 4.07 0.66
C THR A 156 12.69 3.73 0.87
N LEU A 157 13.54 4.74 1.00
CA LEU A 157 14.97 4.57 1.21
C LEU A 157 15.25 3.87 2.55
N ARG A 158 14.52 4.23 3.62
CA ARG A 158 14.62 3.56 4.91
C ARG A 158 14.37 2.06 4.79
N GLN A 159 13.26 1.67 4.17
CA GLN A 159 12.94 0.25 3.95
C GLN A 159 14.01 -0.46 3.11
N GLN A 160 14.55 0.21 2.09
CA GLN A 160 15.63 -0.32 1.26
C GLN A 160 16.93 -0.53 2.04
N HIS A 161 17.27 0.39 2.95
CA HIS A 161 18.46 0.31 3.81
C HIS A 161 18.28 -0.69 4.95
N GLU A 162 17.07 -0.85 5.50
CA GLU A 162 16.78 -1.82 6.57
C GLU A 162 16.71 -3.26 6.07
N ALA A 163 16.15 -3.50 4.88
CA ALA A 163 15.99 -4.84 4.32
C ALA A 163 17.25 -5.73 4.41
N PRO A 164 18.46 -5.29 4.02
CA PRO A 164 19.67 -6.09 4.16
C PRO A 164 20.16 -6.24 5.62
N LEU A 165 19.72 -5.39 6.55
CA LEU A 165 20.11 -5.42 7.96
C LEU A 165 19.23 -6.36 8.79
N ILE A 166 18.01 -6.65 8.35
CA ILE A 166 17.06 -7.51 9.07
C ILE A 166 17.65 -8.89 9.33
N GLN A 167 18.20 -9.56 8.31
CA GLN A 167 18.70 -10.92 8.45
C GLN A 167 19.87 -11.02 9.45
N PRO A 168 20.94 -10.19 9.35
CA PRO A 168 21.99 -10.14 10.38
C PRO A 168 21.46 -9.78 11.77
N PHE A 169 20.49 -8.86 11.86
CA PHE A 169 19.90 -8.46 13.13
C PHE A 169 19.17 -9.62 13.80
N LEU A 170 18.33 -10.36 13.06
CA LEU A 170 17.64 -11.55 13.55
C LEU A 170 18.62 -12.64 14.00
N GLN A 171 19.70 -12.87 13.25
CA GLN A 171 20.77 -13.78 13.67
C GLN A 171 21.42 -13.35 15.00
N SER A 172 21.67 -12.05 15.18
CA SER A 172 22.23 -11.53 16.44
C SER A 172 21.27 -11.72 17.63
N LEU A 173 19.95 -11.65 17.39
CA LEU A 173 18.95 -11.91 18.43
C LEU A 173 18.87 -13.41 18.74
N GLN A 174 18.91 -14.27 17.73
CA GLN A 174 18.93 -15.73 17.92
C GLN A 174 20.14 -16.18 18.74
N GLN A 175 21.32 -15.62 18.51
CA GLN A 175 22.52 -15.94 19.29
C GLN A 175 22.45 -15.49 20.76
N LYS A 176 21.70 -14.43 21.06
CA LYS A 176 21.51 -13.90 22.42
C LYS A 176 20.33 -14.54 23.15
N ALA A 177 19.40 -15.14 22.41
CA ALA A 177 18.23 -15.78 22.98
C ALA A 177 18.52 -17.23 23.37
N THR A 178 17.98 -17.66 24.50
CA THR A 178 17.90 -19.09 24.82
C THR A 178 16.69 -19.67 24.09
N ILE A 179 16.93 -20.39 22.99
CA ILE A 179 15.88 -21.02 22.19
C ILE A 179 15.84 -22.51 22.51
N VAL A 180 14.74 -22.97 23.12
CA VAL A 180 14.48 -24.40 23.35
C VAL A 180 13.47 -24.88 22.33
N VAL A 181 13.90 -25.76 21.42
CA VAL A 181 13.03 -26.37 20.42
C VAL A 181 12.49 -27.68 20.98
N ASN A 182 11.23 -27.67 21.41
CA ASN A 182 10.57 -28.85 21.98
C ASN A 182 10.10 -29.85 20.93
N ASP A 183 9.91 -29.39 19.68
CA ASP A 183 9.41 -30.21 18.59
C ASP A 183 10.52 -30.46 17.56
N PRO A 184 10.95 -31.72 17.36
CA PRO A 184 12.03 -32.08 16.45
C PRO A 184 11.82 -31.62 15.00
N GLN A 185 10.57 -31.46 14.55
CA GLN A 185 10.28 -31.04 13.17
C GLN A 185 10.75 -29.61 12.86
N PHE A 186 10.94 -28.78 13.90
CA PHE A 186 11.38 -27.39 13.77
C PHE A 186 12.85 -27.18 14.16
N ALA A 187 13.59 -28.25 14.49
CA ALA A 187 14.99 -28.17 14.92
C ALA A 187 15.92 -27.53 13.88
N GLY A 188 15.57 -27.63 12.58
CA GLY A 188 16.33 -27.00 11.49
C GLY A 188 16.00 -25.53 11.20
N LEU A 189 14.97 -24.96 11.84
CA LEU A 189 14.54 -23.58 11.58
C LEU A 189 15.30 -22.53 12.42
N PHE A 190 15.94 -22.96 13.50
CA PHE A 190 16.69 -22.09 14.40
C PHE A 190 18.09 -22.67 14.59
N PRO A 191 19.16 -22.04 14.07
CA PRO A 191 20.51 -22.49 14.35
C PRO A 191 20.76 -22.39 15.86
N SER A 192 21.09 -23.50 16.51
CA SER A 192 21.32 -23.53 17.96
C SER A 192 22.52 -22.64 18.32
N PRO A 193 22.44 -21.78 19.36
CA PRO A 193 23.66 -21.27 19.96
C PRO A 193 24.49 -22.46 20.46
N PRO A 194 25.83 -22.41 20.37
CA PRO A 194 26.66 -23.50 20.86
C PRO A 194 26.30 -23.77 22.32
N PRO A 195 26.22 -25.04 22.75
CA PRO A 195 25.86 -25.38 24.12
C PRO A 195 26.78 -24.62 25.07
N THR A 196 26.18 -23.91 26.02
CA THR A 196 26.88 -23.36 27.18
C THR A 196 27.63 -24.52 27.83
N GLN A 197 28.96 -24.55 27.63
CA GLN A 197 29.80 -25.51 28.34
C GLN A 197 29.53 -25.34 29.83
N GLY A 198 29.31 -26.48 30.49
CA GLY A 198 28.72 -26.64 31.81
C GLY A 198 28.97 -25.52 32.80
N ALA A 199 27.88 -25.03 33.39
CA ALA A 199 27.92 -24.67 34.80
C ALA A 199 28.37 -25.92 35.57
N ALA A 200 29.67 -26.03 35.81
CA ALA A 200 30.24 -27.03 36.70
C ALA A 200 29.64 -26.81 38.10
N PRO A 201 29.13 -27.85 38.78
CA PRO A 201 28.79 -27.72 40.18
C PRO A 201 30.07 -27.45 40.97
N SER A 202 30.09 -26.30 41.64
CA SER A 202 31.12 -25.88 42.58
C SER A 202 31.28 -26.93 43.69
N ALA A 203 32.45 -27.55 43.74
CA ALA A 203 32.85 -28.40 44.85
C ALA A 203 33.00 -27.56 46.14
N PRO A 204 32.48 -28.01 47.30
CA PRO A 204 32.85 -27.42 48.57
C PRO A 204 34.17 -28.01 49.08
N ALA A 205 35.00 -27.13 49.65
CA ALA A 205 36.31 -27.42 50.17
C ALA A 205 36.29 -28.00 51.60
N SER A 206 37.24 -28.91 51.85
CA SER A 206 37.92 -29.18 53.14
C SER A 206 37.24 -30.06 54.21
N ALA A 207 37.70 -31.34 54.29
CA ALA A 207 38.24 -32.11 55.44
C ALA A 207 37.91 -31.67 56.91
N PRO A 208 37.80 -32.59 57.91
CA PRO A 208 38.83 -33.61 58.18
C PRO A 208 38.36 -35.00 58.68
N ALA A 209 39.38 -35.84 58.88
CA ALA A 209 39.45 -37.27 59.15
C ALA A 209 38.85 -37.76 60.48
N SER A 210 38.45 -39.05 60.50
CA SER A 210 38.75 -40.03 61.57
C SER A 210 38.30 -41.46 61.17
N PRO A 211 38.85 -42.51 61.80
CA PRO A 211 39.29 -43.73 61.10
C PRO A 211 38.34 -44.93 61.27
N ALA A 212 38.44 -45.91 60.37
CA ALA A 212 37.89 -47.24 60.55
C ALA A 212 39.03 -48.28 60.64
N PRO A 213 38.96 -49.26 61.57
CA PRO A 213 40.04 -50.21 61.79
C PRO A 213 39.87 -51.53 61.01
N SER A 214 41.03 -52.15 60.77
CA SER A 214 41.30 -53.60 60.68
C SER A 214 40.85 -54.40 59.44
N PRO A 215 41.81 -55.04 58.73
CA PRO A 215 41.54 -56.17 57.87
C PRO A 215 41.62 -57.49 58.65
N THR A 216 40.62 -58.35 58.48
CA THR A 216 40.64 -59.72 58.94
C THR A 216 41.60 -60.55 58.09
N LYS A 217 42.76 -60.91 58.65
CA LYS A 217 43.23 -62.29 58.70
C LYS A 217 44.32 -62.47 59.76
#